data_AF-A0A1H7RZV5-F1
#
_entry.id   AF-A0A1H7RZV5-F1
#
_cell.length_a   1.000
_cell.length_b   1.000
_cell.length_c   1.000
_cell.angle_alpha   90.00
_cell.angle_beta   90.00
_cell.angle_gamma   90.00
#
_symmetry.space_group_name_H-M   'P 1'
#
loop_
_entity.id
_entity.type
_entity.pdbx_description
1 polymer ?
#
loop_
_entity_poly.entity_id
_entity_poly.type
_entity_poly.pdbx_seq_one_letter_code
_entity_poly.pdbx_strand_id
1 'polypeptide(L)' 'MDPFHVVHLAAEKLTLCRQRVQQATRGHRGRVGDPLDGIRRILLTRNGLLTDKQKDKLATALDGEDGICRWR' A
#
# COMPACT_ATOMS: atom_id res chain seq x y z
N MET A 1 23.17 -12.95 4.18
CA MET A 1 21.86 -12.35 3.90
C MET A 1 21.52 -12.75 2.48
N ASP A 2 20.47 -13.53 2.29
CA ASP A 2 20.09 -14.07 0.97
C ASP A 2 19.20 -13.04 0.23
N PRO A 3 19.41 -12.78 -1.08
CA PRO A 3 18.62 -11.79 -1.82
C PRO A 3 17.10 -12.04 -1.79
N PHE A 4 16.65 -13.30 -1.76
CA PHE A 4 15.23 -13.60 -1.67
C PHE A 4 14.67 -13.25 -0.29
N HIS A 5 15.46 -13.46 0.77
CA HIS A 5 15.11 -12.99 2.11
C HIS A 5 14.99 -11.46 2.20
N VAL A 6 15.86 -10.69 1.53
CA VAL A 6 15.74 -9.22 1.48
C VAL A 6 14.40 -8.81 0.86
N VAL A 7 14.05 -9.40 -0.28
CA VAL A 7 12.82 -9.08 -1.01
C VAL A 7 11.59 -9.44 -0.16
N HIS A 8 11.61 -10.61 0.47
CA HIS A 8 10.54 -11.04 1.36
C HIS A 8 10.38 -10.08 2.55
N LEU A 9 11.49 -9.70 3.20
CA LEU A 9 11.49 -8.75 4.31
C LEU A 9 10.92 -7.39 3.88
N ALA A 10 11.31 -6.87 2.71
CA ALA A 10 10.79 -5.62 2.18
C ALA A 10 9.27 -5.70 1.94
N ALA A 11 8.79 -6.78 1.32
CA ALA A 11 7.37 -7.02 1.09
C ALA A 11 6.57 -7.10 2.40
N GLU A 12 7.12 -7.75 3.42
CA GLU A 12 6.51 -7.85 4.75
C GLU A 12 6.42 -6.46 5.41
N LYS A 13 7.53 -5.70 5.43
CA LYS A 13 7.53 -4.36 6.05
C LYS A 13 6.60 -3.39 5.34
N LEU A 14 6.51 -3.45 4.02
CA LEU A 14 5.55 -2.64 3.26
C LEU A 14 4.10 -3.00 3.61
N THR A 15 3.81 -4.29 3.76
CA THR A 15 2.50 -4.77 4.18
C THR A 15 2.13 -4.27 5.58
N LEU A 16 3.08 -4.31 6.53
CA LEU A 16 2.88 -3.79 7.88
C LEU A 16 2.68 -2.28 7.90
N CYS A 17 3.46 -1.53 7.12
CA CYS A 17 3.33 -0.09 7.00
C CYS A 17 1.92 0.29 6.53
N ARG A 18 1.44 -0.33 5.45
CA ARG A 18 0.07 -0.13 4.94
C ARG A 18 -0.99 -0.43 6.02
N GLN A 19 -0.87 -1.56 6.70
CA GLN A 19 -1.83 -1.97 7.74
C GLN A 19 -1.86 -0.99 8.91
N ARG A 20 -0.69 -0.44 9.31
CA ARG A 20 -0.60 0.57 10.37
C ARG A 20 -1.26 1.87 9.95
N VAL A 21 -1.00 2.34 8.72
CA VAL A 21 -1.68 3.53 8.18
C VAL A 21 -3.19 3.30 8.18
N GLN A 22 -3.65 2.17 7.64
CA GLN A 22 -5.07 1.83 7.56
C GLN A 22 -5.74 1.70 8.93
N GLN A 23 -5.05 1.14 9.91
CA GLN A 23 -5.51 1.08 11.30
C GLN A 23 -5.61 2.48 11.92
N ALA A 24 -4.60 3.33 11.71
CA ALA A 24 -4.58 4.69 12.23
C ALA A 24 -5.67 5.58 11.58
N THR A 25 -5.98 5.35 10.31
CA THR A 25 -6.93 6.16 9.55
C THR A 25 -8.37 5.67 9.66
N ARG A 26 -8.60 4.36 9.72
CA ARG A 26 -9.96 3.75 9.66
C ARG A 26 -10.32 2.90 10.88
N GLY A 27 -9.40 2.72 11.82
CA GLY A 27 -9.63 1.92 13.04
C GLY A 27 -9.60 0.40 12.81
N HIS A 28 -9.27 -0.07 11.61
CA HIS A 28 -9.13 -1.50 11.30
C HIS A 28 -7.97 -1.80 10.33
N ARG A 29 -7.43 -3.02 10.41
CA ARG A 29 -6.26 -3.46 9.64
C ARG A 29 -6.46 -3.45 8.12
N GLY A 30 -7.71 -3.55 7.68
CA GLY A 30 -8.15 -3.39 6.31
C GLY A 30 -9.32 -4.31 5.94
N ARG A 31 -10.20 -3.82 5.07
CA ARG A 31 -11.37 -4.50 4.55
C ARG A 31 -11.36 -4.51 3.04
N VAL A 32 -11.96 -5.54 2.45
CA VAL A 32 -12.24 -5.58 1.01
C VAL A 32 -13.10 -4.37 0.66
N GLY A 33 -12.64 -3.55 -0.29
CA GLY A 33 -13.28 -2.28 -0.68
C GLY A 33 -12.51 -1.04 -0.22
N ASP A 34 -11.60 -1.18 0.74
CA ASP A 34 -10.74 -0.08 1.16
C ASP A 34 -9.73 0.29 0.05
N PRO A 35 -9.56 1.59 -0.27
CA PRO A 35 -8.53 2.06 -1.23
C PRO A 35 -7.14 1.45 -1.02
N LEU A 36 -6.62 1.46 0.22
CA LEU A 36 -5.32 0.88 0.55
C LEU A 36 -5.30 -0.65 0.43
N ASP A 37 -6.39 -1.35 0.77
CA ASP A 37 -6.44 -2.81 0.60
C ASP A 37 -6.47 -3.21 -0.89
N GLY A 38 -7.14 -2.41 -1.71
CA GLY A 38 -7.24 -2.58 -3.16
C GLY A 38 -5.93 -2.41 -3.94
N ILE A 39 -4.90 -1.81 -3.35
CA ILE A 39 -3.56 -1.62 -3.96
C ILE A 39 -2.49 -2.56 -3.41
N ARG A 40 -2.82 -3.48 -2.49
CA ARG A 40 -1.85 -4.38 -1.83
C ARG A 40 -0.90 -5.09 -2.82
N ARG A 41 -1.39 -5.55 -3.96
CA ARG A 41 -0.57 -6.24 -4.98
C ARG A 41 0.26 -5.27 -5.83
N ILE A 42 -0.27 -4.08 -6.08
CA ILE A 42 0.40 -3.03 -6.85
C ILE A 42 1.64 -2.55 -6.09
N LEU A 43 1.53 -2.36 -4.77
CA LEU A 43 2.64 -1.99 -3.89
C LEU A 43 3.83 -2.98 -3.92
N LEU A 44 3.56 -4.26 -4.15
CA LEU A 44 4.61 -5.30 -4.24
C LEU A 44 5.17 -5.47 -5.64
N THR A 45 4.59 -4.79 -6.63
CA THR A 45 5.03 -4.86 -8.01
C THR A 45 6.08 -3.78 -8.25
N ARG A 46 7.19 -4.14 -8.89
CA ARG A 46 8.25 -3.19 -9.25
C ARG A 46 7.66 -2.08 -10.12
N ASN A 47 8.04 -0.82 -9.87
CA ASN A 47 7.53 0.35 -10.60
C ASN A 47 7.63 0.22 -12.13
N GLY A 48 8.74 -0.35 -12.64
CA GLY A 48 8.93 -0.58 -14.09
C GLY A 48 8.04 -1.66 -14.71
N LEU A 49 7.26 -2.39 -13.91
CA LEU A 49 6.30 -3.41 -14.35
C LEU A 49 4.86 -2.95 -14.17
N LEU A 50 4.63 -1.74 -13.67
CA LEU A 50 3.30 -1.19 -13.47
C LEU A 50 2.75 -0.67 -14.81
N THR A 51 1.54 -1.10 -15.13
CA THR A 51 0.73 -0.48 -16.18
C THR A 51 0.29 0.91 -15.73
N ASP A 52 -0.01 1.80 -16.67
CA ASP A 52 -0.42 3.17 -16.32
C ASP A 52 -1.70 3.18 -15.47
N LYS A 53 -2.66 2.30 -15.76
CA LYS A 53 -3.86 2.10 -14.91
C LYS A 53 -3.51 1.73 -13.47
N GLN A 54 -2.46 0.96 -13.24
CA GLN A 54 -2.02 0.60 -11.88
C GLN A 54 -1.33 1.76 -11.19
N LYS A 55 -0.58 2.61 -11.93
CA LYS A 55 0.01 3.83 -11.41
C LYS A 55 -1.07 4.84 -11.01
N ASP A 56 -2.09 5.02 -11.85
CA ASP A 56 -3.22 5.90 -11.54
C ASP A 56 -3.96 5.41 -10.30
N LYS A 57 -4.26 4.12 -10.23
CA LYS A 57 -4.89 3.52 -9.05
C LYS A 57 -4.03 3.68 -7.78
N LEU A 58 -2.70 3.58 -7.92
CA LEU A 58 -1.77 3.81 -6.81
C LEU A 58 -1.82 5.27 -6.35
N ALA A 59 -1.77 6.23 -7.28
CA ALA A 59 -1.87 7.65 -6.99
C ALA A 59 -3.19 7.97 -6.28
N THR A 60 -4.34 7.58 -6.85
CA THR A 60 -5.67 7.81 -6.23
C THR A 60 -5.78 7.23 -4.83
N ALA A 61 -5.27 6.01 -4.61
CA ALA A 61 -5.35 5.37 -3.30
C ALA A 61 -4.41 6.01 -2.25
N LEU A 62 -3.35 6.69 -2.68
CA LEU A 62 -2.40 7.38 -1.81
C LEU A 62 -2.77 8.86 -1.58
N ASP A 63 -3.30 9.53 -2.60
CA ASP A 63 -3.69 10.95 -2.57
C ASP A 63 -4.93 11.20 -1.71
N GLY A 64 -5.72 10.16 -1.46
CA GLY A 64 -6.76 10.18 -0.43
C GLY A 64 -7.93 11.08 -0.80
N GLU A 65 -8.82 10.61 -1.67
CA GLU A 65 -10.18 11.19 -1.75
C GLU A 65 -11.00 10.95 -0.48
N ASP A 66 -10.55 10.05 0.41
CA ASP A 66 -10.97 10.00 1.80
C ASP A 66 -9.95 10.79 2.64
N GLY A 67 -10.34 11.96 3.13
CA GLY A 67 -9.48 12.91 3.84
C GLY A 67 -8.83 12.37 5.12
N ILE A 68 -7.70 11.65 5.00
CA ILE A 68 -6.99 11.08 6.16
C ILE A 68 -5.47 11.32 6.18
N CYS A 69 -4.96 12.25 5.37
CA CYS A 69 -3.58 12.72 5.48
C CYS A 69 -3.53 14.21 5.84
N ARG A 70 -3.85 14.54 7.09
CA ARG A 70 -3.21 15.67 7.78
C ARG A 70 -2.19 15.08 8.75
N TRP A 71 -1.04 14.64 8.22
CA TRP A 71 0.11 14.30 9.05
C TRP A 71 0.62 15.58 9.72
N ARG A 72 0.22 15.80 10.97
CA ARG A 72 0.93 16.61 11.96
C ARG A 72 1.59 15.66 12.95
#